data_AF-A0A4Q6C921-F1
#
_entry.id   AF-A0A4Q6C921-F1
#
_cell.length_a   1.000
_cell.length_b   1.000
_cell.length_c   1.000
_cell.angle_alpha   90.00
_cell.angle_beta   90.00
_cell.angle_gamma   90.00
#
_symmetry.space_group_name_H-M   'P 1'
#
loop_
_entity.id
_entity.type
_entity.pdbx_description
1 polymer ?
#
loop_
_entity_poly.entity_id
_entity_poly.type
_entity_poly.pdbx_seq_one_letter_code
_entity_poly.pdbx_strand_id
1 'polypeptide(L)'
;MDEDLMALANVGNCSVWLIRQGQAKELVTPRSYARLVDPFCEDPSIDRAIPLMAMGMSEDLEPEIIEFRVKKGDWLLLQTDGVTREARDVLRDLQLKGEHQIEGRLNELKFEENGTLALVQF
;
A
#
# COMPACT_ATOMS: atom_id res chain seq x y z
N MET A 1 24.86 -11.36 -4.77
CA MET A 1 24.11 -11.71 -3.55
C MET A 1 22.90 -10.80 -3.53
N ASP A 2 21.71 -11.40 -3.55
CA ASP A 2 20.40 -10.77 -3.71
C ASP A 2 19.93 -10.02 -2.45
N GLU A 3 20.83 -9.33 -1.75
CA GLU A 3 20.51 -8.70 -0.45
C GLU A 3 19.55 -7.50 -0.56
N ASP A 4 19.35 -6.98 -1.78
CA ASP A 4 18.44 -5.87 -2.08
C ASP A 4 17.12 -6.31 -2.75
N LEU A 5 16.84 -7.61 -2.84
CA LEU A 5 15.60 -8.10 -3.46
C LEU A 5 14.54 -8.34 -2.40
N MET A 6 13.37 -7.71 -2.56
CA MET A 6 12.21 -7.93 -1.70
C MET A 6 11.09 -8.59 -2.50
N ALA A 7 10.52 -9.64 -1.93
CA ALA A 7 9.32 -10.29 -2.43
C ALA A 7 8.09 -9.83 -1.62
N LEU A 8 7.00 -9.53 -2.32
CA LEU A 8 5.69 -9.23 -1.74
C LEU A 8 4.68 -10.23 -2.24
N ALA A 9 3.80 -10.68 -1.35
CA ALA A 9 2.63 -11.50 -1.69
C ALA A 9 1.38 -10.76 -1.23
N ASN A 10 0.42 -10.56 -2.14
CA ASN A 10 -0.83 -9.86 -1.87
C ASN A 10 -2.05 -10.67 -2.28
N VAL A 11 -3.09 -10.62 -1.45
CA VAL A 11 -4.42 -11.18 -1.68
C VAL A 11 -5.45 -10.21 -1.13
N GLY A 12 -6.49 -9.95 -1.92
CA GLY A 12 -7.61 -9.10 -1.52
C GLY A 12 -7.37 -7.62 -1.79
N ASN A 13 -7.93 -6.78 -0.93
CA ASN A 13 -8.02 -5.33 -1.17
C ASN A 13 -6.92 -4.50 -0.49
N CYS A 14 -5.88 -5.15 0.04
CA CYS A 14 -4.72 -4.44 0.57
C CYS A 14 -3.84 -3.89 -0.57
N SER A 15 -3.11 -2.82 -0.28
CA SER A 15 -2.16 -2.21 -1.22
C SER A 15 -0.79 -2.02 -0.60
N VAL A 16 0.23 -2.01 -1.45
CA VAL A 16 1.62 -1.69 -1.06
C VAL A 16 2.14 -0.62 -1.99
N TRP A 17 2.72 0.43 -1.41
CA TRP A 17 3.25 1.58 -2.13
C TRP A 17 4.73 1.76 -1.82
N LEU A 18 5.54 1.89 -2.87
CA LEU A 18 6.92 2.35 -2.80
C LEU A 18 6.94 3.87 -2.85
N ILE A 19 7.54 4.49 -1.86
CA ILE A 19 7.86 5.90 -1.83
C ILE A 19 9.37 6.03 -1.98
N ARG A 20 9.81 6.62 -3.09
CA ARG A 20 11.23 6.79 -3.43
C ARG A 20 11.45 8.19 -3.98
N GLN A 21 12.32 8.96 -3.34
CA GLN A 21 12.64 10.34 -3.74
C GLN A 21 11.38 11.21 -3.92
N GLY A 22 10.40 11.03 -3.02
CA GLY A 22 9.14 11.74 -3.09
C GLY A 22 8.21 11.29 -4.22
N GLN A 23 8.45 10.14 -4.87
CA GLN A 23 7.50 9.54 -5.80
C GLN A 23 6.83 8.33 -5.17
N ALA A 24 5.50 8.28 -5.19
CA ALA A 24 4.72 7.14 -4.74
C ALA A 24 4.32 6.26 -5.94
N LYS A 25 4.68 4.98 -5.90
CA LYS A 25 4.33 3.98 -6.91
C LYS A 25 3.67 2.79 -6.24
N GLU A 26 2.49 2.40 -6.72
CA GLU A 26 1.84 1.17 -6.29
C GLU A 26 2.62 -0.05 -6.81
N LEU A 27 2.87 -1.01 -5.91
CA LEU A 27 3.64 -2.20 -6.20
C LEU A 27 2.75 -3.42 -6.46
N VAL A 28 1.69 -3.58 -5.67
CA VAL A 28 0.69 -4.65 -5.82
C VAL A 28 -0.66 -4.03 -6.09
N THR A 29 -1.45 -4.66 -6.96
CA THR A 29 -2.77 -4.14 -7.31
C THR A 29 -3.85 -4.83 -6.45
N PRO A 30 -4.69 -4.06 -5.73
CA PRO A 30 -5.83 -4.62 -5.02
C PRO A 30 -6.76 -5.41 -5.95
N ARG A 31 -7.13 -6.62 -5.54
CA ARG A 31 -8.15 -7.43 -6.22
C ARG A 31 -9.51 -7.11 -5.67
N SER A 32 -10.08 -5.98 -6.10
CA SER A 32 -11.41 -5.53 -5.68
C SER A 32 -12.30 -5.15 -6.84
N TYR A 33 -13.61 -5.10 -6.56
CA TYR A 33 -14.61 -4.69 -7.55
C TYR A 33 -14.39 -3.25 -8.03
N ALA A 34 -13.96 -2.34 -7.15
CA ALA A 34 -13.58 -0.98 -7.49
C ALA A 34 -12.53 -0.96 -8.61
N ARG A 35 -11.45 -1.73 -8.47
CA ARG A 35 -10.36 -1.82 -9.44
C ARG A 35 -10.77 -2.49 -10.75
N LEU A 36 -11.76 -3.38 -10.71
CA LEU A 36 -12.33 -4.00 -11.92
C LEU A 36 -13.14 -2.98 -12.74
N VAL A 37 -13.90 -2.12 -12.06
CA VAL A 37 -14.75 -1.10 -12.69
C VAL A 37 -13.94 0.13 -13.11
N ASP A 38 -12.99 0.54 -12.29
CA ASP A 38 -12.10 1.68 -12.50
C ASP A 38 -10.64 1.26 -12.23
N PRO A 39 -9.93 0.80 -13.26
CA PRO A 39 -8.54 0.35 -13.13
C PRO A 39 -7.58 1.43 -12.63
N PHE A 40 -7.93 2.71 -12.73
CA PHE A 40 -7.06 3.82 -12.33
C PHE A 40 -7.48 4.43 -10.99
N CYS A 41 -8.60 3.99 -10.41
CA CYS A 41 -9.17 4.50 -9.16
C CYS A 41 -9.31 6.04 -9.19
N GLU A 42 -9.78 6.59 -10.30
CA GLU A 42 -10.12 8.01 -10.45
C GLU A 42 -11.35 8.39 -9.61
N ASP A 43 -12.29 7.45 -9.41
CA ASP A 43 -13.49 7.60 -8.59
C ASP A 43 -13.54 6.53 -7.47
N PRO A 44 -12.82 6.74 -6.35
CA PRO A 44 -12.79 5.79 -5.25
C PRO A 44 -14.13 5.78 -4.51
N SER A 45 -14.96 4.79 -4.81
CA SER A 45 -16.22 4.53 -4.10
C SER A 45 -16.02 3.42 -3.06
N ILE A 46 -16.26 3.75 -1.78
CA ILE A 46 -16.20 2.79 -0.66
C ILE A 46 -17.18 1.62 -0.88
N ASP A 47 -18.36 1.90 -1.44
CA ASP A 47 -19.37 0.87 -1.78
C ASP A 47 -18.84 -0.18 -2.78
N ARG A 48 -17.73 0.11 -3.46
CA ARG A 48 -17.08 -0.77 -4.43
C ARG A 48 -15.79 -1.41 -3.89
N ALA A 49 -15.40 -1.16 -2.64
CA ALA A 49 -14.20 -1.73 -2.01
C ALA A 49 -14.31 -3.25 -1.70
N ILE A 50 -15.18 -3.97 -2.40
CA ILE A 50 -15.44 -5.39 -2.18
C ILE A 50 -14.25 -6.22 -2.70
N PRO A 51 -13.55 -7.00 -1.85
CA PRO A 51 -12.48 -7.87 -2.29
C PRO A 51 -13.06 -9.01 -3.15
N LEU A 52 -12.41 -9.29 -4.29
CA LEU A 52 -12.77 -10.39 -5.20
C LEU A 52 -12.04 -11.70 -4.86
N MET A 53 -11.09 -11.65 -3.93
CA MET A 53 -10.34 -12.80 -3.43
C MET A 53 -9.90 -12.53 -2.00
N ALA A 54 -10.00 -13.52 -1.11
CA ALA A 54 -9.49 -13.42 0.25
C ALA A 54 -9.11 -14.82 0.75
N MET A 55 -8.19 -14.86 1.72
CA MET A 55 -7.85 -16.12 2.38
C MET A 55 -9.09 -16.70 3.07
N GLY A 56 -9.30 -18.02 2.90
CA GLY A 56 -10.43 -18.73 3.49
C GLY A 56 -11.76 -18.64 2.72
N MET A 57 -11.82 -17.95 1.58
CA MET A 57 -13.01 -17.93 0.72
C MET A 57 -13.04 -19.05 -0.33
N SER A 58 -11.88 -19.58 -0.70
CA SER A 58 -11.70 -20.65 -1.68
C SER A 58 -10.58 -21.58 -1.21
N GLU A 59 -10.64 -22.86 -1.59
CA GLU A 59 -9.54 -23.81 -1.37
C GLU A 59 -8.33 -23.46 -2.24
N ASP A 60 -8.59 -22.99 -3.47
CA ASP A 60 -7.57 -22.49 -4.38
C ASP A 60 -7.38 -20.98 -4.17
N LEU A 61 -6.16 -20.59 -3.84
CA LEU A 61 -5.74 -19.20 -3.63
C LEU A 61 -4.60 -18.85 -4.58
N GLU A 62 -4.79 -17.81 -5.38
CA GLU A 62 -3.79 -17.34 -6.34
C GLU A 62 -3.26 -15.96 -5.92
N PRO A 63 -2.30 -15.87 -4.98
CA PRO A 63 -1.74 -14.59 -4.58
C PRO A 63 -1.03 -13.89 -5.73
N GLU A 64 -1.10 -12.56 -5.77
CA GLU A 64 -0.16 -11.78 -6.57
C GLU A 64 1.20 -11.81 -5.87
N ILE A 65 2.23 -12.31 -6.56
CA ILE A 65 3.60 -12.33 -6.06
C ILE A 65 4.44 -11.42 -6.95
N ILE A 66 5.10 -10.45 -6.35
CA ILE A 66 6.03 -9.56 -7.05
C ILE A 66 7.38 -9.55 -6.37
N GLU A 67 8.43 -9.34 -7.16
CA GLU A 67 9.78 -9.10 -6.68
C GLU A 67 10.25 -7.74 -7.16
N PHE A 68 10.88 -6.96 -6.29
CA PHE A 68 11.46 -5.68 -6.66
C PHE A 68 12.72 -5.37 -5.87
N ARG A 69 13.56 -4.51 -6.43
CA ARG A 69 14.80 -4.08 -5.78
C ARG A 69 14.54 -2.88 -4.86
N VAL A 70 14.84 -3.07 -3.58
CA VAL A 70 14.90 -2.00 -2.58
C VAL A 70 16.22 -1.25 -2.69
N LYS A 71 16.23 0.01 -2.26
CA LYS A 71 17.40 0.88 -2.21
C LYS A 71 17.36 1.67 -0.91
N LYS A 72 18.54 2.07 -0.44
CA LYS A 72 18.65 3.00 0.69
C LYS A 72 17.82 4.26 0.43
N GLY A 73 17.01 4.64 1.41
CA GLY A 73 16.08 5.76 1.36
C GLY A 73 14.68 5.38 0.85
N ASP A 74 14.43 4.14 0.44
CA ASP A 74 13.10 3.69 0.08
C ASP A 74 12.22 3.51 1.30
N TRP A 75 10.96 3.93 1.19
CA TRP A 75 9.94 3.62 2.18
C TRP A 75 8.84 2.79 1.53
N LEU A 76 8.38 1.75 2.21
CA LEU A 76 7.22 0.95 1.82
C LEU A 76 6.08 1.21 2.78
N LEU A 77 4.95 1.62 2.22
CA LEU A 77 3.67 1.70 2.93
C LEU A 77 2.84 0.47 2.56
N LEU A 78 2.65 -0.43 3.52
CA LEU A 78 1.66 -1.49 3.43
C LEU A 78 0.41 -1.00 4.14
N GLN A 79 -0.76 -1.14 3.51
CA GLN A 79 -1.98 -0.58 4.07
C GLN A 79 -3.24 -1.39 3.71
N THR A 80 -4.22 -1.35 4.59
CA THR A 80 -5.60 -1.78 4.30
C THR A 80 -6.33 -0.73 3.47
N ASP A 81 -7.50 -1.08 2.96
CA ASP A 81 -8.37 -0.21 2.16
C ASP A 81 -8.98 0.96 2.93
N GLY A 82 -9.05 0.88 4.27
CA GLY A 82 -9.44 2.01 5.12
C GLY A 82 -8.40 3.15 5.20
N VAL A 83 -7.19 2.98 4.64
CA VAL A 83 -6.14 3.99 4.65
C VAL A 83 -6.19 4.85 3.38
N THR A 84 -6.37 6.15 3.56
CA THR A 84 -6.61 7.10 2.47
C THR A 84 -5.33 7.54 1.75
N ARG A 85 -5.50 8.31 0.68
CA ARG A 85 -4.40 8.96 -0.05
C ARG A 85 -3.58 9.91 0.83
N GLU A 86 -4.18 10.51 1.85
CA GLU A 86 -3.51 11.45 2.74
C GLU A 86 -2.25 10.86 3.39
N ALA A 87 -2.32 9.58 3.81
CA ALA A 87 -1.16 8.88 4.37
C ALA A 87 0.04 8.87 3.41
N ARG A 88 -0.20 8.66 2.11
CA ARG A 88 0.84 8.65 1.07
C ARG A 88 1.42 10.04 0.83
N ASP A 89 0.58 11.05 0.80
CA ASP A 89 1.01 12.44 0.60
C ASP A 89 1.86 12.92 1.80
N VAL A 90 1.45 12.61 3.03
CA VAL A 90 2.25 12.90 4.24
C VAL A 90 3.61 12.20 4.19
N LEU A 91 3.65 10.90 3.90
CA LEU A 91 4.91 10.16 3.83
C LEU A 91 5.83 10.65 2.72
N ARG A 92 5.28 11.01 1.56
CA ARG A 92 6.04 11.62 0.46
C ARG A 92 6.75 12.89 0.94
N ASP A 93 6.02 13.77 1.59
CA ASP A 93 6.53 15.06 2.04
C ASP A 93 7.58 14.90 3.15
N LEU A 94 7.38 13.95 4.06
CA LEU A 94 8.35 13.63 5.12
C LEU A 94 9.65 13.04 4.54
N GLN A 95 9.55 12.15 3.55
CA GLN A 95 10.73 11.59 2.88
C GLN A 95 11.54 12.68 2.18
N LEU A 96 10.88 13.63 1.51
CA LEU A 96 11.55 14.76 0.86
C LEU A 96 12.25 15.69 1.85
N LYS A 97 11.73 15.81 3.08
CA LYS A 97 12.35 16.59 4.16
C LYS A 97 13.47 15.85 4.88
N GLY A 98 13.64 14.55 4.63
CA GLY A 98 14.57 13.70 5.38
C GLY A 98 14.14 13.45 6.83
N GLU A 99 12.85 13.55 7.12
CA GLU A 99 12.31 13.31 8.46
C GLU A 99 12.13 11.80 8.70
N HIS A 100 12.80 11.25 9.70
CA HIS A 100 12.72 9.83 10.06
C HIS A 100 11.84 9.56 11.29
N GLN A 101 11.37 10.60 11.99
CA GLN A 101 10.43 10.47 13.10
C GLN A 101 9.00 10.66 12.60
N ILE A 102 8.35 9.57 12.24
CA ILE A 102 7.12 9.58 11.43
C ILE A 102 5.89 9.14 12.24
N GLU A 103 6.10 8.34 13.29
CA GLU A 103 5.04 7.75 14.11
C GLU A 103 4.03 8.79 14.60
N GLY A 104 4.50 9.93 15.11
CA GLY A 104 3.63 11.02 15.57
C GLY A 104 2.70 11.54 14.48
N ARG A 105 3.21 11.71 13.25
CA ARG A 105 2.44 12.19 12.10
C ARG A 105 1.48 11.14 11.55
N LEU A 106 1.85 9.87 11.60
CA LEU A 106 0.97 8.77 11.20
C LEU A 106 -0.18 8.58 12.18
N ASN A 107 0.04 8.80 13.48
CA ASN A 107 -1.01 8.72 14.51
C ASN A 107 -2.02 9.87 14.43
N GLU A 108 -1.69 10.97 13.76
CA GLU A 108 -2.61 12.08 13.51
C GLU A 108 -3.59 11.80 12.36
N LEU A 109 -3.29 10.80 11.52
CA LEU A 109 -4.15 10.42 10.40
C LEU A 109 -5.48 9.88 10.91
N LYS A 110 -6.57 10.36 10.32
CA LYS A 110 -7.92 9.87 10.60
C LYS A 110 -8.36 8.96 9.46
N PHE A 111 -8.88 7.79 9.83
CA PHE A 111 -9.49 6.85 8.90
C PHE A 111 -11.00 6.92 9.06
N GLU A 112 -11.72 6.90 7.93
CA GLU A 112 -13.19 6.85 7.92
C GLU A 112 -13.70 5.45 8.30
N GLU A 113 -12.89 4.42 8.04
CA GLU A 113 -13.12 3.02 8.38
C GLU A 113 -11.94 2.45 9.18
N ASN A 114 -11.95 1.15 9.47
CA ASN A 114 -10.82 0.46 10.09
C ASN A 114 -9.60 0.48 9.16
N GLY A 115 -8.72 1.45 9.36
CA GLY A 115 -7.45 1.56 8.68
C GLY A 115 -6.31 0.94 9.49
N THR A 116 -5.46 0.16 8.85
CA THR A 116 -4.18 -0.27 9.42
C THR A 116 -3.10 -0.06 8.37
N LEU A 117 -1.96 0.47 8.81
CA LEU A 117 -0.79 0.65 7.97
C LEU A 117 0.47 0.15 8.68
N ALA A 118 1.46 -0.23 7.89
CA ALA A 118 2.82 -0.50 8.31
C ALA A 118 3.79 0.25 7.38
N LEU A 119 4.76 0.93 7.98
CA LEU A 119 5.82 1.62 7.27
C LEU A 119 7.14 0.86 7.46
N VAL A 120 7.79 0.51 6.35
CA VAL A 120 9.13 -0.09 6.34
C VAL A 120 10.10 0.87 5.67
N GLN A 121 11.24 1.16 6.31
CA GLN A 121 12.26 2.09 5.79
C GLN A 121 13.58 1.35 5.55
N PHE A 122 14.24 1.64 4.43
CA PHE A 122 15.52 1.06 4.00
C PHE A 122 16.65 2.08 3.97
#